data_AF-A0AAN8UWQ8-F1
#
_entry.id   AF-A0AAN8UWQ8-F1
#
_cell.length_a   1.000
_cell.length_b   1.000
_cell.length_c   1.000
_cell.angle_alpha   90.00
_cell.angle_beta   90.00
_cell.angle_gamma   90.00
#
_symmetry.space_group_name_H-M   'P 1'
#
loop_
_entity.id
_entity.type
_entity.pdbx_description
1 polymer ?
#
loop_
_entity_poly.entity_id
_entity_poly.type
_entity_poly.pdbx_seq_one_letter_code
_entity_poly.pdbx_strand_id
1 'polypeptide(L)'
;MKWIGGFLALLLVASSYAAHGENEGENAPSCGTVSTDLASCLSYIKSSNEPNPSAACCNGVKTLAGEAKSKGDRQAICNCVKQALGEIPE
;
A
#
# COMPACT_ATOMS: atom_id res chain seq x y z
N MET A 1 -28.05 22.62 23.58
CA MET A 1 -26.72 22.65 24.22
C MET A 1 -25.90 21.36 24.07
N LYS A 2 -26.51 20.17 23.89
CA LYS A 2 -25.76 18.90 23.74
C LYS A 2 -25.15 18.64 22.34
N TRP A 3 -25.53 19.43 21.33
CA TRP A 3 -24.99 19.31 19.95
C TRP A 3 -23.70 20.10 19.72
N ILE A 4 -23.48 21.20 20.46
CA ILE A 4 -22.29 22.06 20.27
C ILE A 4 -21.00 21.31 20.66
N GLY A 5 -21.06 20.47 21.69
CA GLY A 5 -19.92 19.64 22.13
C GLY A 5 -19.56 18.53 21.15
N GLY A 6 -20.53 17.99 20.40
CA GLY A 6 -20.28 16.97 19.38
C GLY A 6 -19.56 17.52 18.15
N PHE A 7 -19.92 18.72 17.71
CA PHE A 7 -19.23 19.40 16.60
C PHE A 7 -17.80 19.81 16.97
N LEU A 8 -17.55 20.28 18.19
CA LEU A 8 -16.19 20.58 18.66
C LEU A 8 -15.31 19.32 18.73
N ALA A 9 -15.86 18.19 19.20
CA ALA A 9 -15.15 16.92 19.18
C ALA A 9 -14.85 16.44 17.74
N LEU A 10 -15.80 16.61 16.81
CA LEU A 10 -15.62 16.27 15.40
C LEU A 10 -14.54 17.14 14.73
N LEU A 11 -14.50 18.43 15.04
CA LEU A 11 -13.49 19.36 14.51
C LEU A 11 -12.10 19.08 15.08
N LEU A 12 -11.97 18.67 16.35
CA LEU A 12 -10.67 18.27 16.91
C LEU A 12 -10.13 16.98 16.30
N VAL A 13 -11.01 16.03 15.98
CA VAL A 13 -10.62 14.82 15.24
C VAL A 13 -10.24 15.19 13.79
N ALA A 14 -10.95 16.14 13.16
CA ALA A 14 -10.62 16.66 11.83
C ALA A 14 -9.18 17.20 11.71
N SER A 15 -8.66 17.83 12.77
CA SER A 15 -7.28 18.35 12.81
C SER A 15 -6.20 17.27 12.85
N SER A 16 -6.54 16.04 13.22
CA SER A 16 -5.60 14.91 13.26
C SER A 16 -5.39 14.22 11.91
N TYR A 17 -6.30 14.44 10.93
CA TYR A 17 -6.13 13.90 9.57
C TYR A 17 -5.06 14.63 8.75
N ALA A 18 -4.56 15.78 9.22
CA ALA A 18 -3.41 16.46 8.60
C ALA A 18 -2.06 15.80 8.94
N ALA A 19 -2.04 14.69 9.69
CA ALA A 19 -0.82 13.95 10.03
C ALA A 19 -0.76 12.55 9.41
N HIS A 20 -1.36 12.34 8.23
CA HIS A 20 -0.85 11.32 7.33
C HIS A 20 0.49 11.82 6.80
N GLY A 21 1.53 11.60 7.61
CA GLY A 21 2.89 11.92 7.27
C GLY A 21 3.22 11.36 5.89
N GLU A 22 3.54 12.27 4.99
CA GLU A 22 4.54 12.12 3.95
C GLU A 22 5.84 11.64 4.61
N ASN A 23 5.90 10.37 5.01
CA ASN A 23 7.20 9.69 5.04
C ASN A 23 7.50 9.36 3.58
N GLU A 24 7.83 10.41 2.84
CA GLU A 24 8.76 10.28 1.75
C GLU A 24 10.07 9.90 2.43
N GLY A 25 10.24 8.60 2.70
CA GLY A 25 11.59 8.09 2.58
C GLY A 25 12.02 8.57 1.20
N GLU A 26 13.00 9.47 1.15
CA GLU A 26 13.58 10.08 -0.06
C GLU A 26 13.95 9.03 -1.14
N ASN A 27 13.82 7.74 -0.81
CA ASN A 27 14.16 6.59 -1.64
C ASN A 27 13.09 5.47 -1.64
N ALA A 28 11.88 5.69 -1.10
CA ALA A 28 10.81 4.70 -1.14
C ALA A 28 10.22 4.62 -2.57
N PRO A 29 9.92 3.42 -3.09
CA PRO A 29 9.39 3.28 -4.44
C PRO A 29 7.99 3.88 -4.55
N SER A 30 7.69 4.45 -5.72
CA SER A 30 6.35 4.95 -6.03
C SER A 30 5.34 3.81 -6.10
N CYS A 31 4.06 4.08 -5.82
CA CYS A 31 3.03 3.04 -5.98
C CYS A 31 2.91 2.53 -7.42
N GLY A 32 3.21 3.36 -8.43
CA GLY A 32 3.27 2.92 -9.83
C GLY A 32 4.37 1.87 -10.07
N THR A 33 5.53 2.04 -9.43
CA THR A 33 6.62 1.06 -9.43
C THR A 33 6.16 -0.24 -8.76
N VAL A 34 5.56 -0.16 -7.57
CA VAL A 34 5.04 -1.32 -6.83
C VAL A 34 4.01 -2.10 -7.65
N SER A 35 3.07 -1.41 -8.31
CA SER A 35 2.08 -2.05 -9.17
C SER A 35 2.72 -2.73 -10.40
N THR A 36 3.74 -2.12 -10.99
CA THR A 36 4.46 -2.68 -12.14
C THR A 36 5.20 -3.94 -11.75
N ASP A 37 5.90 -3.94 -10.62
CA ASP A 37 6.63 -5.11 -10.12
C ASP A 37 5.70 -6.29 -9.80
N LEU A 38 4.49 -6.01 -9.34
CA LEU A 38 3.49 -7.04 -9.01
C LEU A 38 2.55 -7.42 -10.15
N ALA A 39 2.61 -6.75 -11.31
CA ALA A 39 1.67 -6.98 -12.41
C ALA A 39 1.66 -8.45 -12.87
N SER A 40 2.84 -9.07 -12.92
CA SER A 40 3.03 -10.48 -13.31
C SER A 40 2.57 -11.50 -12.25
N CYS A 41 2.19 -11.05 -11.05
CA CYS A 41 1.61 -11.87 -10.00
C CYS A 41 0.09 -12.04 -10.13
N LEU A 42 -0.57 -11.24 -10.99
CA LEU A 42 -2.02 -11.18 -11.04
C LEU A 42 -2.68 -12.53 -11.39
N SER A 43 -2.09 -13.31 -12.30
CA SER A 43 -2.61 -14.65 -12.65
C SER A 43 -2.60 -15.58 -11.45
N TYR A 44 -1.50 -15.58 -10.70
CA TYR A 44 -1.34 -16.36 -9.48
C TYR A 44 -2.29 -15.91 -8.36
N ILE A 45 -2.45 -14.60 -8.18
CA ILE A 45 -3.33 -14.04 -7.13
C ILE A 45 -4.81 -14.34 -7.42
N LYS A 46 -5.23 -14.29 -8.69
CA LYS A 46 -6.63 -14.51 -9.09
C LYS A 46 -7.00 -15.98 -9.27
N SER A 47 -6.07 -16.81 -9.69
CA SER A 47 -6.35 -18.19 -10.08
C SER A 47 -6.15 -19.15 -8.91
N SER A 48 -7.21 -19.85 -8.52
CA SER A 48 -7.12 -20.98 -7.58
C SER A 48 -6.43 -22.22 -8.17
N ASN A 49 -6.22 -22.25 -9.49
CA ASN A 49 -5.65 -23.39 -10.21
C ASN A 49 -4.16 -23.22 -10.53
N GLU A 50 -3.54 -22.08 -10.18
CA GLU A 50 -2.13 -21.81 -10.45
C GLU A 50 -1.32 -22.04 -9.17
N PRO A 51 -0.66 -23.20 -9.00
CA PRO A 51 -0.07 -23.57 -7.71
C PRO A 51 1.18 -22.76 -7.36
N ASN A 52 1.83 -22.14 -8.37
CA ASN A 52 3.07 -21.41 -8.21
C ASN A 52 3.04 -20.09 -8.96
N PRO A 53 3.64 -19.01 -8.42
CA PRO A 53 3.83 -17.77 -9.15
C PRO A 53 4.81 -17.93 -10.30
N SER A 54 4.67 -17.09 -11.33
CA SER A 54 5.65 -17.00 -12.41
C SER A 54 7.02 -16.54 -11.90
N ALA A 55 8.10 -16.88 -12.61
CA ALA A 55 9.44 -16.39 -12.29
C ALA A 55 9.50 -14.85 -12.30
N ALA A 56 8.73 -14.21 -13.20
CA ALA A 56 8.59 -12.77 -13.26
C ALA A 56 7.97 -12.20 -11.97
N CYS A 57 6.89 -12.82 -11.46
CA CYS A 57 6.26 -12.42 -10.21
C CYS A 57 7.24 -12.51 -9.04
N CYS A 58 7.95 -13.64 -8.92
CA CYS A 58 8.97 -13.81 -7.89
C CYS A 58 10.08 -12.76 -7.98
N ASN A 59 10.51 -12.39 -9.19
CA ASN A 59 11.54 -11.38 -9.38
C ASN A 59 11.05 -9.99 -8.98
N GLY A 60 9.83 -9.60 -9.36
CA GLY A 60 9.24 -8.32 -8.92
C GLY A 60 9.10 -8.23 -7.41
N VAL A 61 8.61 -9.30 -6.76
CA VAL A 61 8.54 -9.37 -5.29
C VAL A 61 9.93 -9.26 -4.64
N LYS A 62 10.96 -9.87 -5.23
CA LYS A 62 12.34 -9.75 -4.74
C LYS A 62 12.89 -8.32 -4.90
N THR A 63 12.56 -7.63 -5.99
CA THR A 63 12.91 -6.21 -6.18
C THR A 63 12.32 -5.36 -5.05
N LEU A 64 11.01 -5.48 -4.79
CA LEU A 64 10.34 -4.75 -3.70
C LEU A 64 10.90 -5.10 -2.32
N ALA A 65 11.21 -6.37 -2.06
CA ALA A 65 11.89 -6.77 -0.84
C ALA A 65 13.29 -6.15 -0.72
N GLY A 66 13.97 -5.95 -1.85
CA GLY A 66 15.22 -5.22 -1.96
C GLY A 66 15.07 -3.74 -1.60
N GLU A 67 13.95 -3.11 -1.91
CA GLU A 67 13.66 -1.68 -1.64
C GLU A 67 13.16 -1.43 -0.21
N ALA A 68 12.61 -2.44 0.45
CA ALA A 68 12.08 -2.41 1.81
C ALA A 68 13.16 -2.30 2.92
N LYS A 69 14.07 -1.33 2.82
CA LYS A 69 15.26 -1.19 3.69
C LYS A 69 14.90 -0.70 5.10
N SER A 70 14.04 0.30 5.20
CA SER A 70 13.63 0.91 6.47
C SER A 70 12.19 0.56 6.84
N LYS A 71 11.77 0.97 8.05
CA LYS A 71 10.37 0.87 8.46
C LYS A 71 9.47 1.77 7.58
N GLY A 72 9.96 2.97 7.23
CA GLY A 72 9.25 3.90 6.36
C GLY A 72 8.98 3.27 4.98
N ASP A 73 10.01 2.72 4.34
CA ASP A 73 9.90 2.08 3.03
C ASP A 73 8.91 0.90 3.07
N ARG A 74 9.00 0.07 4.12
CA ARG A 74 8.05 -1.04 4.33
C ARG A 74 6.61 -0.57 4.44
N GLN A 75 6.36 0.52 5.17
CA GLN A 75 5.02 1.07 5.33
C GLN A 75 4.51 1.67 4.01
N ALA A 76 5.36 2.39 3.28
CA ALA A 76 5.04 2.94 1.97
C ALA A 76 4.68 1.83 0.96
N ILE A 77 5.56 0.84 0.80
CA ILE A 77 5.34 -0.33 -0.08
C ILE A 77 4.05 -1.06 0.32
N CYS A 78 3.86 -1.34 1.61
CA CYS A 78 2.66 -2.05 2.10
C CYS A 78 1.36 -1.29 1.74
N ASN A 79 1.33 0.02 1.91
CA ASN A 79 0.18 0.84 1.55
C ASN A 79 -0.11 0.78 0.04
N CYS A 80 0.94 0.84 -0.80
CA CYS A 80 0.78 0.69 -2.26
C CYS A 80 0.27 -0.70 -2.63
N VAL A 81 0.78 -1.78 -2.02
CA VAL A 81 0.31 -3.15 -2.25
C VAL A 81 -1.17 -3.28 -1.88
N LYS A 82 -1.56 -2.74 -0.72
CA LYS A 82 -2.96 -2.75 -0.27
C LYS A 82 -3.89 -2.06 -1.27
N GLN A 83 -3.49 -0.90 -1.79
CA GLN A 83 -4.24 -0.19 -2.81
C GLN A 83 -4.35 -1.03 -4.09
N ALA A 84 -3.24 -1.55 -4.60
CA ALA A 84 -3.22 -2.34 -5.83
C ALA A 84 -4.09 -3.61 -5.74
N LEU A 85 -4.09 -4.30 -4.60
CA LEU A 85 -4.94 -5.46 -4.37
C LEU A 85 -6.42 -5.10 -4.22
N GLY A 86 -6.73 -3.90 -3.72
CA GLY A 86 -8.12 -3.40 -3.63
C GLY A 86 -8.77 -3.12 -4.98
N GLU A 87 -7.98 -2.91 -6.04
CA GLU A 87 -8.47 -2.71 -7.41
C GLU A 87 -8.79 -4.03 -8.12
N ILE A 88 -8.46 -5.18 -7.52
CA ILE A 88 -8.74 -6.49 -8.11
C ILE A 88 -10.19 -6.86 -7.82
N PRO A 89 -11.07 -6.96 -8.84
CA PRO A 89 -12.43 -7.43 -8.62
C PRO A 89 -12.42 -8.88 -8.13
N GLU A 90 -13.29 -9.19 -7.16
CA GLU A 90 -13.54 -10.54 -6.64
C GLU A 90 -14.12 -11.50 -7.70
#